data_AF-A0A9X0I637-F1
#
_entry.id   AF-A0A9X0I637-F1
#
_cell.length_a   1.000
_cell.length_b   1.000
_cell.length_c   1.000
_cell.angle_alpha   90.00
_cell.angle_beta   90.00
_cell.angle_gamma   90.00
#
_symmetry.space_group_name_H-M   'P 1'
#
loop_
_entity.id
_entity.type
_entity.pdbx_description
1 polymer ?
#
loop_
_entity_poly.entity_id
_entity_poly.type
_entity_poly.pdbx_seq_one_letter_code
_entity_poly.pdbx_strand_id
1 'polypeptide(L)'
;MEAAIDLLRQTLTSPWVYLLLFGLTTVDAIFPLVPAEAAVITATVLATGGEPNLALLLVVATLGAAAGDHLSYAVGRGGGSRKLDHSPVDSRRRAGSEWARRAVDRRGGMILVAARYVPGGRTAVTLTMGAVRYPLRSFLLFDLIGSVTWAFYCVLLGVFGGLAFERHPLHGILAGIGLSLVITLGLELIRWLRHHAHRRAARGVDREC
;
A
#
# COMPACT_ATOMS: atom_id res chain seq x y z
N MET A 1 29.43 -13.00 -0.55
CA MET A 1 28.04 -13.30 -0.97
C MET A 1 27.34 -14.18 0.06
N GLU A 2 27.96 -15.27 0.50
CA GLU A 2 27.48 -16.08 1.64
C GLU A 2 27.30 -15.26 2.92
N ALA A 3 28.26 -14.39 3.27
CA ALA A 3 28.14 -13.54 4.46
C ALA A 3 26.89 -12.62 4.48
N ALA A 4 26.40 -12.17 3.31
CA ALA A 4 25.17 -11.37 3.23
C ALA A 4 23.92 -12.23 3.42
N ILE A 5 23.94 -13.46 2.92
CA ILE A 5 22.88 -14.46 3.09
C ILE A 5 22.85 -14.98 4.54
N ASP A 6 24.01 -15.12 5.18
CA ASP A 6 24.14 -15.50 6.58
C ASP A 6 23.69 -14.38 7.51
N LEU A 7 24.03 -13.12 7.22
CA LEU A 7 23.50 -11.96 7.95
C LEU A 7 21.97 -11.84 7.78
N LEU A 8 21.46 -12.12 6.57
CA LEU A 8 20.03 -12.21 6.32
C LEU A 8 19.41 -13.32 7.18
N ARG A 9 19.94 -14.55 7.11
CA ARG A 9 19.43 -15.71 7.89
C ARG A 9 19.47 -15.45 9.39
N GLN A 10 20.53 -14.84 9.91
CA GLN A 10 20.72 -14.53 11.32
C GLN A 10 19.77 -13.41 11.80
N THR A 11 19.45 -12.46 10.92
CA THR A 11 18.46 -11.40 11.20
C THR A 11 17.02 -11.93 11.09
N LEU A 12 16.77 -12.86 10.16
CA LEU A 12 15.44 -13.40 9.86
C LEU A 12 14.98 -14.51 10.80
N THR A 13 15.90 -15.29 11.39
CA THR A 13 15.59 -16.25 12.48
C THR A 13 15.46 -15.56 13.83
N SER A 14 15.81 -14.27 13.91
CA SER A 14 15.69 -13.50 15.12
C SER A 14 14.29 -12.88 15.24
N PRO A 15 13.72 -12.78 16.47
CA PRO A 15 12.44 -12.09 16.69
C PRO A 15 12.39 -10.64 16.15
N TRP A 16 13.57 -10.03 15.93
CA TRP A 16 13.72 -8.72 15.31
C TRP A 16 13.11 -8.62 13.91
N VAL A 17 12.99 -9.73 13.17
CA VAL A 17 12.39 -9.71 11.82
C VAL A 17 10.95 -9.22 11.84
N TYR A 18 10.21 -9.60 12.87
CA TYR A 18 8.81 -9.21 13.04
C TYR A 18 8.70 -7.72 13.36
N LEU A 19 9.58 -7.21 14.24
CA LEU A 19 9.62 -5.78 14.54
C LEU A 19 10.00 -4.95 13.32
N LEU A 20 10.96 -5.43 12.52
CA LEU A 20 11.39 -4.76 11.30
C LEU A 20 10.27 -4.75 10.26
N LEU A 21 9.57 -5.88 10.03
CA LEU A 21 8.42 -5.93 9.13
C LEU A 21 7.25 -5.06 9.62
N PHE A 22 6.97 -5.06 10.91
CA PHE A 22 5.98 -4.17 11.50
C PHE A 22 6.32 -2.71 11.20
N GLY A 23 7.56 -2.29 11.48
CA GLY A 23 8.02 -0.94 11.21
C GLY A 23 7.97 -0.58 9.73
N LEU A 24 8.44 -1.48 8.86
CA LEU A 24 8.47 -1.27 7.42
C LEU A 24 7.07 -1.08 6.83
N THR A 25 6.13 -1.96 7.19
CA THR A 25 4.72 -1.88 6.75
C THR A 25 4.01 -0.65 7.33
N THR A 26 4.34 -0.25 8.56
CA THR A 26 3.83 0.99 9.17
C THR A 26 4.35 2.22 8.43
N VAL A 27 5.63 2.28 8.10
CA VAL A 27 6.23 3.42 7.39
C VAL A 27 5.71 3.49 5.96
N ASP A 28 5.60 2.37 5.25
CA ASP A 28 5.03 2.32 3.89
C ASP A 28 3.61 2.90 3.83
N ALA A 29 2.80 2.63 4.85
CA ALA A 29 1.45 3.17 4.97
C ALA A 29 1.37 4.70 5.03
N ILE A 30 2.40 5.33 5.57
CA ILE A 30 2.50 6.78 5.65
C ILE A 30 3.20 7.32 4.40
N PHE A 31 4.22 6.62 3.93
CA PHE A 31 5.07 6.99 2.80
C PHE A 31 5.17 5.81 1.84
N PRO A 32 4.41 5.80 0.72
CA PRO A 32 4.38 4.72 -0.27
C PRO A 32 5.65 4.71 -1.14
N LEU A 33 6.80 4.74 -0.49
CA LEU A 33 8.15 4.77 -1.04
C LEU A 33 8.94 3.52 -0.62
N VAL A 34 8.42 2.79 0.36
CA VAL A 34 9.09 1.66 0.99
C VAL A 34 8.54 0.37 0.37
N PRO A 35 9.39 -0.56 -0.10
CA PRO A 35 8.91 -1.78 -0.76
C PRO A 35 8.43 -2.82 0.26
N ALA A 36 7.37 -2.51 1.01
CA ALA A 36 6.84 -3.35 2.07
C ALA A 36 6.28 -4.68 1.55
N GLU A 37 5.61 -4.67 0.40
CA GLU A 37 5.12 -5.89 -0.28
C GLU A 37 6.27 -6.86 -0.54
N ALA A 38 7.36 -6.37 -1.11
CA ALA A 38 8.52 -7.19 -1.44
C ALA A 38 9.15 -7.79 -0.19
N ALA A 39 9.22 -7.04 0.90
CA ALA A 39 9.77 -7.52 2.17
C ALA A 39 8.90 -8.62 2.80
N VAL A 40 7.58 -8.45 2.84
CA VAL A 40 6.65 -9.48 3.35
C VAL A 40 6.74 -10.74 2.50
N ILE A 41 6.68 -10.62 1.17
CA ILE A 41 6.81 -11.75 0.24
C ILE A 41 8.14 -12.48 0.46
N THR A 42 9.26 -11.75 0.54
CA THR A 42 10.59 -12.33 0.75
C THR A 42 10.68 -13.06 2.09
N ALA A 43 10.18 -12.45 3.17
CA ALA A 43 10.14 -13.09 4.47
C ALA A 43 9.29 -14.37 4.46
N THR A 44 8.18 -14.38 3.74
CA THR A 44 7.33 -15.56 3.58
C THR A 44 7.97 -16.65 2.69
N VAL A 45 8.68 -16.30 1.62
CA VAL A 45 9.46 -17.26 0.82
C VAL A 45 10.49 -17.99 1.70
N LEU A 46 11.09 -17.29 2.65
CA LEU A 46 12.08 -17.90 3.54
C LEU A 46 11.43 -18.75 4.63
N ALA A 47 10.24 -18.36 5.09
CA ALA A 47 9.43 -19.10 6.04
C ALA A 47 9.02 -20.51 5.57
N THR A 48 8.99 -20.78 4.25
CA THR A 48 8.73 -22.13 3.73
C THR A 48 9.82 -23.14 4.11
N GLY A 49 11.02 -22.66 4.47
CA GLY A 49 12.11 -23.49 5.01
C GLY A 49 11.97 -23.86 6.50
N GLY A 50 10.88 -23.46 7.16
CA GLY A 50 10.57 -23.82 8.55
C GLY A 50 10.58 -22.65 9.55
N GLU A 51 11.28 -21.56 9.24
CA GLU A 51 11.33 -20.31 10.02
C GLU A 51 11.49 -19.12 9.08
N PRO A 52 10.90 -17.94 9.34
CA PRO A 52 10.08 -17.57 10.51
C PRO A 52 8.61 -18.04 10.45
N ASN A 53 7.92 -18.09 11.59
CA ASN A 53 6.50 -18.49 11.66
C ASN A 53 5.57 -17.66 10.73
N LEU A 54 4.90 -18.35 9.81
CA LEU A 54 4.05 -17.77 8.78
C LEU A 54 2.81 -17.03 9.32
N ALA A 55 2.18 -17.58 10.36
CA ALA A 55 1.03 -16.96 11.00
C ALA A 55 1.43 -15.67 11.71
N LEU A 56 2.61 -15.65 12.34
CA LEU A 56 3.14 -14.45 12.97
C LEU A 56 3.47 -13.37 11.93
N LEU A 57 4.06 -13.75 10.79
CA LEU A 57 4.29 -12.82 9.67
C LEU A 57 2.99 -12.17 9.19
N LEU A 58 1.93 -12.97 9.00
CA LEU A 58 0.62 -12.47 8.58
C LEU A 58 0.06 -11.46 9.58
N VAL A 59 0.09 -11.79 10.88
CA VAL A 59 -0.41 -10.92 11.95
C VAL A 59 0.39 -9.62 12.00
N VAL A 60 1.71 -9.71 11.98
CA VAL A 60 2.63 -8.57 12.08
C VAL A 60 2.47 -7.62 10.89
N ALA A 61 2.42 -8.16 9.67
CA ALA A 61 2.22 -7.37 8.46
C ALA A 61 0.85 -6.68 8.46
N THR A 62 -0.20 -7.38 8.90
CA THR A 62 -1.55 -6.82 9.05
C THR A 62 -1.55 -5.67 10.05
N LEU A 63 -0.97 -5.89 11.23
CA LEU A 63 -0.96 -4.89 12.30
C LEU A 63 -0.13 -3.66 11.93
N GLY A 64 1.02 -3.84 11.29
CA GLY A 64 1.85 -2.70 10.86
C GLY A 64 1.17 -1.87 9.77
N ALA A 65 0.57 -2.53 8.77
CA ALA A 65 -0.22 -1.83 7.75
C ALA A 65 -1.39 -1.03 8.35
N ALA A 66 -2.18 -1.65 9.22
CA ALA A 66 -3.30 -1.01 9.89
C ALA A 66 -2.87 0.13 10.83
N ALA A 67 -1.76 -0.05 11.55
CA ALA A 67 -1.21 0.99 12.42
C ALA A 67 -0.80 2.23 11.63
N GLY A 68 -0.11 2.05 10.51
CA GLY A 68 0.31 3.16 9.67
C GLY A 68 -0.86 3.85 8.96
N ASP A 69 -1.89 3.11 8.54
CA ASP A 69 -3.12 3.71 8.00
C ASP A 69 -3.87 4.51 9.06
N HIS A 70 -3.90 4.03 10.30
CA HIS A 70 -4.46 4.77 11.43
C HIS A 70 -3.67 6.05 11.74
N LEU A 71 -2.34 6.03 11.64
CA LEU A 71 -1.49 7.23 11.74
C LEU A 71 -1.83 8.23 10.63
N SER A 72 -1.90 7.77 9.38
CA SER A 72 -2.29 8.61 8.23
C SER A 72 -3.68 9.22 8.42
N TYR A 73 -4.65 8.43 8.88
CA TYR A 73 -5.99 8.91 9.22
C TYR A 73 -5.94 9.98 10.33
N ALA A 74 -5.17 9.78 11.39
CA ALA A 74 -5.03 10.73 12.50
C ALA A 74 -4.40 12.05 12.04
N VAL A 75 -3.36 11.98 11.19
CA VAL A 75 -2.72 13.15 10.56
C VAL A 75 -3.74 13.92 9.72
N GLY A 76 -4.52 13.23 8.90
CA GLY A 76 -5.61 13.81 8.11
C GLY A 76 -6.67 14.47 9.01
N ARG A 77 -7.07 13.81 10.09
CA ARG A 77 -8.10 14.29 11.02
C ARG A 77 -7.68 15.53 11.81
N GLY A 78 -6.43 15.58 12.27
CA GLY A 78 -5.91 16.75 12.98
C GLY A 78 -5.59 17.91 12.03
N GLY A 79 -4.69 17.70 11.07
CA GLY A 79 -4.16 18.76 10.21
C GLY A 79 -5.07 19.11 9.02
N GLY A 80 -5.71 18.11 8.43
CA GLY A 80 -6.61 18.29 7.28
C GLY A 80 -7.94 18.91 7.65
N SER A 81 -8.59 18.42 8.73
CA SER A 81 -9.87 18.99 9.18
C SER A 81 -9.73 20.46 9.55
N ARG A 82 -8.68 20.85 10.29
CA ARG A 82 -8.50 22.25 10.70
C ARG A 82 -8.31 23.19 9.51
N LYS A 83 -7.60 22.76 8.47
CA LYS A 83 -7.42 23.54 7.23
C LYS A 83 -8.70 23.63 6.40
N LEU A 84 -9.54 22.59 6.43
CA LEU A 84 -10.84 22.58 5.75
C LEU A 84 -11.86 23.48 6.47
N ASP A 85 -11.88 23.46 7.80
CA ASP A 85 -12.79 24.28 8.62
C ASP A 85 -12.53 25.79 8.45
N HIS A 86 -11.30 26.19 8.14
CA HIS A 86 -10.90 27.58 7.87
C HIS A 86 -10.90 27.97 6.38
N SER A 87 -11.29 27.07 5.47
CA SER A 87 -11.27 27.36 4.03
C SER A 87 -12.54 28.15 3.60
N PRO A 88 -12.40 29.17 2.73
CA PRO A 88 -13.55 29.91 2.18
C PRO A 88 -14.60 29.00 1.52
N VAL A 89 -15.86 29.43 1.58
CA VAL A 89 -17.03 28.66 1.09
C VAL A 89 -16.85 28.24 -0.39
N ASP A 90 -16.33 29.15 -1.23
CA ASP A 90 -16.11 28.91 -2.68
C ASP A 90 -14.73 28.29 -3.03
N SER A 91 -13.98 27.83 -2.03
CA SER A 91 -12.68 27.23 -2.30
C SER A 91 -12.80 25.85 -2.96
N ARG A 92 -11.96 25.58 -3.96
CA ARG A 92 -11.83 24.24 -4.59
C ARG A 92 -11.58 23.13 -3.56
N ARG A 93 -10.95 23.46 -2.42
CA ARG A 93 -10.71 22.54 -1.29
C ARG A 93 -12.00 22.11 -0.60
N ARG A 94 -12.95 23.03 -0.40
CA ARG A 94 -14.23 22.73 0.25
C ARG A 94 -15.14 21.90 -0.65
N ALA A 95 -15.24 22.27 -1.93
CA ALA A 95 -15.95 21.47 -2.93
C ALA A 95 -15.39 20.03 -3.04
N GLY A 96 -14.06 19.87 -3.04
CA GLY A 96 -13.42 18.56 -3.02
C GLY A 96 -13.69 17.76 -1.74
N SER A 97 -13.69 18.42 -0.58
CA SER A 97 -14.01 17.76 0.70
C SER A 97 -15.47 17.31 0.78
N GLU A 98 -16.42 18.09 0.25
CA GLU A 98 -17.82 17.70 0.23
C GLU A 98 -18.08 16.54 -0.72
N TRP A 99 -17.43 16.56 -1.89
CA TRP A 99 -17.45 15.42 -2.80
C TRP A 99 -16.88 14.17 -2.11
N ALA A 100 -15.73 14.31 -1.44
CA ALA A 100 -15.11 13.22 -0.71
C ALA A 100 -16.07 12.68 0.37
N ARG A 101 -16.66 13.54 1.22
CA ARG A 101 -17.69 13.14 2.21
C ARG A 101 -18.79 12.30 1.57
N ARG A 102 -19.42 12.80 0.50
CA ARG A 102 -20.48 12.07 -0.22
C ARG A 102 -20.01 10.73 -0.77
N ALA A 103 -18.76 10.64 -1.26
CA ALA A 103 -18.20 9.41 -1.79
C ALA A 103 -17.98 8.36 -0.67
N VAL A 104 -17.41 8.76 0.46
CA VAL A 104 -17.21 7.85 1.61
C VAL A 104 -18.51 7.48 2.32
N ASP A 105 -19.50 8.36 2.36
CA ASP A 105 -20.81 8.05 2.94
C ASP A 105 -21.53 6.96 2.14
N ARG A 106 -21.39 6.96 0.80
CA ARG A 106 -22.02 5.96 -0.07
C ARG A 106 -21.25 4.64 -0.13
N ARG A 107 -19.92 4.69 -0.22
CA ARG A 107 -19.07 3.53 -0.58
C ARG A 107 -17.72 3.49 0.16
N GLY A 108 -17.61 4.10 1.34
CA GLY A 108 -16.34 4.32 2.02
C GLY A 108 -15.48 3.07 2.22
N GLY A 109 -16.09 1.96 2.65
CA GLY A 109 -15.36 0.70 2.79
C GLY A 109 -14.79 0.16 1.48
N MET A 110 -15.57 0.18 0.41
CA MET A 110 -15.13 -0.29 -0.91
C MET A 110 -14.05 0.64 -1.50
N ILE A 111 -14.17 1.95 -1.30
CA ILE A 111 -13.15 2.93 -1.71
C ILE A 111 -11.84 2.65 -0.98
N LEU A 112 -11.90 2.38 0.34
CA LEU A 112 -10.71 2.11 1.15
C LEU A 112 -10.00 0.83 0.68
N VAL A 113 -10.75 -0.25 0.45
CA VAL A 113 -10.20 -1.53 -0.01
C VAL A 113 -9.63 -1.40 -1.42
N ALA A 114 -10.38 -0.80 -2.35
CA ALA A 114 -9.92 -0.61 -3.73
C ALA A 114 -8.67 0.27 -3.82
N ALA A 115 -8.58 1.30 -2.97
CA ALA A 115 -7.43 2.21 -2.93
C ALA A 115 -6.12 1.52 -2.50
N ARG A 116 -6.18 0.38 -1.80
CA ARG A 116 -4.99 -0.39 -1.42
C ARG A 116 -4.24 -0.96 -2.62
N TYR A 117 -4.94 -1.23 -3.72
CA TYR A 117 -4.34 -1.78 -4.94
C TYR A 117 -3.87 -0.71 -5.91
N VAL A 118 -4.06 0.57 -5.58
CA VAL A 118 -3.61 1.71 -6.39
C VAL A 118 -2.37 2.32 -5.72
N PRO A 119 -1.21 2.40 -6.42
CA PRO A 119 -0.01 3.02 -5.86
C PRO A 119 -0.29 4.46 -5.41
N GLY A 120 0.00 4.76 -4.14
CA GLY A 120 -0.29 6.04 -3.48
C GLY A 120 -1.77 6.33 -3.20
N GLY A 121 -2.69 5.50 -3.71
CA GLY A 121 -4.13 5.65 -3.52
C GLY A 121 -4.55 5.45 -2.06
N ARG A 122 -3.97 4.44 -1.39
CA ARG A 122 -4.24 4.12 0.02
C ARG A 122 -3.98 5.31 0.93
N THR A 123 -2.75 5.84 0.92
CA THR A 123 -2.35 7.00 1.74
C THR A 123 -3.21 8.22 1.45
N ALA A 124 -3.51 8.49 0.17
CA ALA A 124 -4.38 9.60 -0.21
C ALA A 124 -5.80 9.43 0.35
N VAL A 125 -6.38 8.23 0.26
CA VAL A 125 -7.72 7.93 0.75
C VAL A 125 -7.78 7.95 2.27
N THR A 126 -6.81 7.37 2.98
CA THR A 126 -6.77 7.34 4.46
C THR A 126 -6.62 8.74 5.03
N LEU A 127 -5.71 9.56 4.46
CA LEU A 127 -5.58 10.99 4.80
C LEU A 127 -6.87 11.76 4.53
N THR A 128 -7.51 11.51 3.38
CA THR A 128 -8.77 12.19 3.02
C THR A 128 -9.90 11.80 3.96
N MET A 129 -10.04 10.51 4.30
CA MET A 129 -11.00 10.01 5.29
C MET A 129 -10.81 10.66 6.65
N GLY A 130 -9.55 10.84 7.07
CA GLY A 130 -9.21 11.62 8.26
C GLY A 130 -9.68 13.06 8.15
N ALA A 131 -9.31 13.75 7.07
CA ALA A 131 -9.60 15.16 6.83
C ALA A 131 -11.11 15.47 6.82
N VAL A 132 -11.92 14.56 6.29
CA VAL A 132 -13.39 14.68 6.30
C VAL A 132 -14.05 14.15 7.57
N ARG A 133 -13.27 13.73 8.58
CA ARG A 133 -13.75 13.15 9.84
C ARG A 133 -14.67 11.94 9.65
N TYR A 134 -14.36 11.07 8.69
CA TYR A 134 -15.08 9.82 8.48
C TYR A 134 -15.11 9.00 9.80
N PRO A 135 -16.20 8.30 10.18
CA PRO A 135 -16.29 7.63 11.47
C PRO A 135 -15.15 6.63 11.72
N LEU A 136 -14.44 6.80 12.85
CA LEU A 136 -13.24 6.01 13.15
C LEU A 136 -13.54 4.51 13.25
N ARG A 137 -14.70 4.13 13.81
CA ARG A 137 -15.10 2.72 13.93
C ARG A 137 -15.26 2.05 12.57
N SER A 138 -15.96 2.72 11.65
CA SER A 138 -16.13 2.23 10.27
C SER A 138 -14.80 2.18 9.53
N PHE A 139 -13.96 3.22 9.71
CA PHE A 139 -12.61 3.24 9.15
C PHE A 139 -11.80 2.01 9.59
N LEU A 140 -11.69 1.78 10.90
CA LEU A 140 -10.90 0.67 11.46
C LEU A 140 -11.37 -0.70 10.95
N LEU A 141 -12.69 -0.92 10.86
CA LEU A 141 -13.23 -2.19 10.36
C LEU A 141 -12.82 -2.45 8.90
N PHE A 142 -13.03 -1.48 8.01
CA PHE A 142 -12.68 -1.64 6.60
C PHE A 142 -11.17 -1.63 6.35
N ASP A 143 -10.43 -0.86 7.15
CA ASP A 143 -8.97 -0.82 7.10
C ASP A 143 -8.36 -2.15 7.51
N LEU A 144 -8.90 -2.77 8.57
CA LEU A 144 -8.45 -4.08 9.02
C LEU A 144 -8.76 -5.16 7.98
N ILE A 145 -9.96 -5.18 7.39
CA ILE A 145 -10.30 -6.10 6.30
C ILE A 145 -9.32 -5.92 5.13
N GLY A 146 -9.04 -4.66 4.77
CA GLY A 146 -8.08 -4.31 3.73
C GLY A 146 -6.66 -4.79 4.04
N SER A 147 -6.20 -4.56 5.27
CA SER A 147 -4.88 -4.97 5.76
C SER A 147 -4.72 -6.49 5.76
N VAL A 148 -5.72 -7.21 6.25
CA VAL A 148 -5.74 -8.68 6.27
C VAL A 148 -5.71 -9.23 4.85
N THR A 149 -6.53 -8.69 3.95
CA THR A 149 -6.59 -9.17 2.56
C THR A 149 -5.27 -8.95 1.85
N TRP A 150 -4.65 -7.77 2.03
CA TRP A 150 -3.33 -7.45 1.48
C TRP A 150 -2.24 -8.36 2.06
N ALA A 151 -2.19 -8.52 3.38
CA ALA A 151 -1.19 -9.36 4.03
C ALA A 151 -1.34 -10.82 3.60
N PHE A 152 -2.57 -11.32 3.50
CA PHE A 152 -2.87 -12.66 3.02
C PHE A 152 -2.43 -12.85 1.58
N TYR A 153 -2.68 -11.87 0.71
CA TYR A 153 -2.20 -11.87 -0.67
C TYR A 153 -0.67 -11.96 -0.75
N CYS A 154 0.06 -11.13 0.01
CA CYS A 154 1.52 -11.16 0.06
C CYS A 154 2.06 -12.50 0.58
N VAL A 155 1.48 -13.02 1.66
CA VAL A 155 1.86 -14.32 2.24
C VAL A 155 1.60 -15.44 1.24
N LEU A 156 0.44 -15.46 0.59
CA LEU A 156 0.10 -16.48 -0.39
C LEU A 156 1.09 -16.48 -1.56
N LEU A 157 1.43 -15.30 -2.09
CA LEU A 157 2.46 -15.16 -3.11
C LEU A 157 3.83 -15.66 -2.64
N GLY A 158 4.21 -15.36 -1.40
CA GLY A 158 5.46 -15.82 -0.83
C GLY A 158 5.51 -17.34 -0.64
N VAL A 159 4.42 -17.96 -0.21
CA VAL A 159 4.31 -19.42 -0.09
C VAL A 159 4.41 -20.09 -1.46
N PHE A 160 3.64 -19.63 -2.45
CA PHE A 160 3.71 -20.17 -3.80
C PHE A 160 5.08 -19.95 -4.43
N GLY A 161 5.71 -18.79 -4.20
CA GLY A 161 7.08 -18.52 -4.64
C GLY A 161 8.09 -19.44 -3.97
N GLY A 162 7.98 -19.65 -2.66
CA GLY A 162 8.84 -20.57 -1.91
C GLY A 162 8.75 -22.00 -2.43
N LEU A 163 7.52 -22.51 -2.63
CA LEU A 163 7.26 -23.85 -3.16
C LEU A 163 7.69 -24.02 -4.63
N ALA A 164 7.43 -23.03 -5.49
CA ALA A 164 7.76 -23.12 -6.92
C ALA A 164 9.27 -23.03 -7.18
N PHE A 165 10.02 -22.36 -6.29
CA PHE A 165 11.45 -22.11 -6.44
C PHE A 165 12.30 -22.77 -5.34
N GLU A 166 11.80 -23.83 -4.69
CA GLU A 166 12.49 -24.52 -3.58
C GLU A 166 13.96 -24.86 -3.87
N ARG A 167 14.26 -25.29 -5.10
CA ARG A 167 15.63 -25.68 -5.51
C ARG A 167 16.52 -24.47 -5.83
N HIS A 168 15.94 -23.32 -6.17
CA HIS A 168 16.65 -22.12 -6.57
C HIS A 168 15.97 -20.84 -6.04
N PRO A 169 16.03 -20.56 -4.72
CA PRO A 169 15.31 -19.43 -4.10
C PRO A 169 15.66 -18.06 -4.71
N LEU A 170 16.89 -17.91 -5.21
CA LEU A 170 17.34 -16.71 -5.91
C LEU A 170 16.53 -16.41 -7.18
N HIS A 171 16.09 -17.44 -7.91
CA HIS A 171 15.25 -17.26 -9.09
C HIS A 171 13.85 -16.78 -8.70
N GLY A 172 13.33 -17.22 -7.55
CA GLY A 172 12.06 -16.72 -7.01
C GLY A 172 12.14 -15.24 -6.62
N ILE A 173 13.22 -14.82 -5.94
CA ILE A 173 13.45 -13.42 -5.60
C ILE A 173 13.61 -12.57 -6.87
N LEU A 174 14.43 -13.00 -7.83
CA LEU A 174 14.61 -12.31 -9.11
C LEU A 174 13.32 -12.24 -9.94
N ALA A 175 12.53 -13.32 -9.96
CA ALA A 175 11.24 -13.34 -10.62
C ALA A 175 10.24 -12.38 -9.94
N GLY A 176 10.24 -12.32 -8.61
CA GLY A 176 9.41 -11.38 -7.85
C GLY A 176 9.79 -9.92 -8.10
N ILE A 177 11.08 -9.59 -8.06
CA ILE A 177 11.60 -8.25 -8.39
C ILE A 177 11.28 -7.90 -9.86
N GLY A 178 11.52 -8.84 -10.78
CA GLY A 178 11.23 -8.67 -12.21
C GLY A 178 9.75 -8.41 -12.47
N LEU A 179 8.86 -9.20 -11.86
CA LEU A 179 7.41 -9.02 -11.98
C LEU A 179 6.97 -7.67 -11.40
N SER A 180 7.51 -7.28 -10.24
CA SER A 180 7.22 -5.98 -9.62
C SER A 180 7.64 -4.80 -10.52
N LEU A 181 8.83 -4.88 -11.11
CA LEU A 181 9.31 -3.88 -12.06
C LEU A 181 8.44 -3.82 -13.33
N VAL A 182 8.06 -4.98 -13.88
CA VAL A 182 7.18 -5.05 -15.07
C VAL A 182 5.81 -4.45 -14.78
N ILE A 183 5.21 -4.77 -13.63
CA ILE A 183 3.90 -4.20 -13.24
C ILE A 183 4.03 -2.68 -13.05
N THR A 184 5.09 -2.22 -12.37
CA THR A 184 5.32 -0.79 -12.11
C THR A 184 5.52 -0.02 -13.42
N LEU A 185 6.43 -0.47 -14.28
CA LEU A 185 6.70 0.11 -15.59
C LEU A 185 5.46 0.04 -16.50
N GLY A 186 4.70 -1.04 -16.45
CA GLY A 186 3.46 -1.19 -17.21
C GLY A 186 2.39 -0.17 -16.79
N LEU A 187 2.19 0.03 -15.49
CA LEU A 187 1.27 1.05 -14.97
C LEU A 187 1.73 2.46 -15.32
N GLU A 188 3.04 2.72 -15.24
CA GLU A 188 3.64 4.01 -15.60
C GLU A 188 3.51 4.29 -17.10
N LEU A 189 3.70 3.26 -17.94
CA LEU A 189 3.49 3.33 -19.39
C LEU A 189 2.02 3.60 -19.74
N ILE A 190 1.06 2.91 -19.10
CA ILE A 190 -0.37 3.15 -19.31
C ILE A 190 -0.73 4.59 -18.92
N ARG A 191 -0.21 5.08 -17.78
CA ARG A 191 -0.40 6.47 -17.35
C ARG A 191 0.19 7.44 -18.37
N TRP A 192 1.41 7.19 -18.84
CA TRP A 192 2.09 8.01 -19.85
C TRP A 192 1.30 8.05 -21.18
N LEU A 193 0.82 6.90 -21.64
CA LEU A 193 0.00 6.76 -22.85
C LEU A 193 -1.32 7.51 -22.74
N ARG A 194 -2.05 7.35 -21.62
CA ARG A 194 -3.29 8.10 -21.37
C ARG A 194 -3.03 9.61 -21.32
N HIS A 195 -1.93 10.02 -20.68
CA HIS A 195 -1.57 11.43 -20.58
C HIS A 195 -1.19 12.03 -21.95
N HIS A 196 -0.53 11.25 -22.81
CA HIS A 196 -0.19 11.63 -24.19
C HIS A 196 -1.42 11.64 -25.10
N ALA A 197 -2.35 10.70 -24.94
CA ALA A 197 -3.61 10.67 -25.68
C ALA A 197 -4.46 11.92 -25.39
N HIS A 198 -4.57 12.33 -24.12
CA HIS A 198 -5.26 13.57 -23.76
C HIS A 198 -4.59 14.84 -24.30
N ARG A 199 -3.25 14.88 -24.40
CA ARG A 199 -2.53 16.02 -25.00
C ARG A 199 -2.67 16.10 -26.52
N ARG A 200 -2.84 14.98 -27.22
CA ARG A 200 -3.10 14.95 -28.67
C ARG A 200 -4.50 15.43 -29.01
N ALA A 201 -5.51 15.09 -28.20
CA ALA A 201 -6.87 15.60 -28.36
C ALA A 201 -6.94 17.13 -28.17
N ALA A 202 -6.18 17.69 -27.24
CA ALA A 202 -6.13 19.14 -27.01
C ALA A 202 -5.44 19.94 -28.13
N ARG A 203 -4.50 19.32 -28.89
CA ARG A 203 -3.81 19.97 -30.02
C ARG A 203 -4.54 19.87 -31.37
N GLY A 204 -5.59 19.04 -31.46
CA GLY A 204 -6.43 18.95 -32.66
C GLY A 204 -7.43 20.13 -32.76
N VAL A 205 -7.85 20.67 -31.63
CA VAL A 205 -8.84 21.76 -31.56
C VAL A 205 -8.26 23.12 -32.00
N ASP A 206 -6.96 23.37 -31.81
CA ASP A 206 -6.31 24.62 -32.22
C ASP A 206 -5.97 24.70 -33.73
N ARG A 207 -6.23 23.65 -34.52
CA ARG A 207 -5.99 23.66 -35.98
C ARG A 207 -7.26 23.90 -36.83
N GLU A 208 -8.43 23.96 -36.19
CA GLU A 208 -9.72 24.18 -36.85
C GLU A 208 -10.32 25.56 -36.55
N CYS A 209 -9.59 26.46 -35.87
CA CYS A 209 -9.84 27.90 -35.79
C CYS A 209 -8.84 28.66 -36.66
#